data_AF-A0A182J8M7-F1
#
_entry.id   AF-A0A182J8M7-F1
#
_cell.length_a   1.000
_cell.length_b   1.000
_cell.length_c   1.000
_cell.angle_alpha   90.00
_cell.angle_beta   90.00
_cell.angle_gamma   90.00
#
_symmetry.space_group_name_H-M   'P 1'
#
loop_
_entity.id
_entity.type
_entity.pdbx_description
1 polymer ?
#
loop_
_entity_poly.entity_id
_entity_poly.type
_entity_poly.pdbx_seq_one_letter_code
_entity_poly.pdbx_strand_id
1 'polypeptide(L)'
;MLKNKITMQSDEESVATCLKISNLRVPSSFIVNREIGEGNAFILGCDYDVDEADAKGFVLKWKHNDLPIYQWIPTRNPIVFSSFKGHIDSNYSESDDRLHKHSALKVVNPMANYTGNYTCQVQTFHGLDTKTAHLQLIVPETDFSLGYQRETNGSTLVFCNVGEIYPLPDVSLLIDAQKVTDVVVNEQIQDYTGYYNVTVQHILPDQNKDMVIECEVTIPATDYKLQTSMPYLGAAFRADAAMLQVFVCTVTTAVLARVLSMF
;
A
#
# COMPACT_ATOMS: atom_id res chain seq x y z
N MET A 1 -3.99 -83.15 -7.02
CA MET A 1 -2.86 -82.27 -6.64
C MET A 1 -2.02 -82.08 -7.91
N LEU A 2 -1.67 -80.91 -8.43
CA LEU A 2 -1.79 -79.51 -8.03
C LEU A 2 -2.11 -78.70 -9.30
N LYS A 3 -3.00 -77.70 -9.21
CA LYS A 3 -3.14 -76.64 -10.23
C LYS A 3 -2.29 -75.46 -9.76
N ASN A 4 -1.24 -75.12 -10.52
CA ASN A 4 -0.43 -73.93 -10.26
C ASN A 4 -1.24 -72.68 -10.63
N LYS A 5 -1.61 -71.90 -9.61
CA LYS A 5 -2.21 -70.58 -9.73
C LYS A 5 -1.07 -69.57 -9.66
N ILE A 6 -0.65 -69.05 -10.81
CA ILE A 6 0.23 -67.89 -10.89
C ILE A 6 -0.66 -66.68 -10.65
N THR A 7 -0.63 -66.14 -9.43
CA THR A 7 -1.24 -64.85 -9.12
C THR A 7 -0.27 -63.78 -9.59
N MET A 8 -0.63 -63.05 -10.66
CA MET A 8 0.04 -61.81 -11.01
C MET A 8 -0.41 -60.76 -10.00
N GLN A 9 0.50 -60.36 -9.12
CA GLN A 9 0.35 -59.19 -8.27
C GLN A 9 0.47 -57.98 -9.18
N SER A 10 -0.61 -57.21 -9.32
CA SER A 10 -0.58 -55.88 -9.92
C SER A 10 0.27 -55.00 -9.02
N ASP A 11 1.41 -54.53 -9.54
CA ASP A 11 2.20 -53.48 -8.90
C ASP A 11 1.33 -52.23 -8.81
N GLU A 12 1.03 -51.85 -7.56
CA GLU A 12 0.39 -50.61 -7.19
C GLU A 12 1.39 -49.50 -7.51
N GLU A 13 1.12 -48.76 -8.60
CA GLU A 13 1.93 -47.63 -9.06
C GLU A 13 1.90 -46.55 -7.98
N SER A 14 2.90 -46.59 -7.10
CA SER A 14 3.26 -45.51 -6.19
C SER A 14 3.42 -44.25 -7.03
N VAL A 15 2.46 -43.34 -6.92
CA VAL A 15 2.57 -42.00 -7.50
C VAL A 15 3.72 -41.33 -6.76
N ALA A 16 4.92 -41.40 -7.36
CA ALA A 16 6.08 -40.65 -6.90
C ALA A 16 5.68 -39.17 -6.91
N THR A 17 5.39 -38.64 -5.73
CA THR A 17 5.02 -37.24 -5.58
C THR A 17 6.30 -36.43 -5.69
N CYS A 18 6.60 -36.02 -6.92
CA CYS A 18 7.73 -35.14 -7.22
C CYS A 18 7.61 -33.86 -6.38
N LEU A 19 8.74 -33.39 -5.85
CA LEU A 19 8.84 -32.14 -5.10
C LEU A 19 8.08 -31.02 -5.81
N LYS A 20 7.12 -30.40 -5.11
CA LYS A 20 6.29 -29.33 -5.68
C LYS A 20 5.88 -28.32 -4.61
N ILE A 21 6.07 -27.03 -4.90
CA ILE A 21 5.54 -25.94 -4.10
C ILE A 21 4.06 -25.79 -4.44
N SER A 22 3.18 -26.12 -3.50
CA SER A 22 1.74 -26.03 -3.68
C SER A 22 1.28 -24.58 -3.57
N ASN A 23 1.79 -23.82 -2.59
CA ASN A 23 1.36 -22.45 -2.32
C ASN A 23 2.53 -21.55 -1.87
N LEU A 24 2.51 -20.30 -2.33
CA LEU A 24 3.48 -19.28 -1.95
C LEU A 24 2.72 -18.11 -1.34
N ARG A 25 2.94 -17.85 -0.05
CA ARG A 25 2.31 -16.76 0.70
C ARG A 25 3.28 -15.58 0.76
N VAL A 26 3.06 -14.60 -0.11
CA VAL A 26 3.74 -13.30 -0.09
C VAL A 26 2.65 -12.24 -0.21
N PRO A 27 2.55 -11.28 0.73
CA PRO A 27 1.58 -10.21 0.60
C PRO A 27 1.90 -9.35 -0.64
N SER A 28 0.87 -8.84 -1.32
CA SER A 28 1.07 -7.92 -2.45
C SER A 28 1.67 -6.58 -2.00
N SER A 29 1.26 -6.11 -0.83
CA SER A 29 1.68 -4.86 -0.21
C SER A 29 1.88 -5.03 1.30
N PHE A 30 2.76 -4.23 1.90
CA PHE A 30 2.92 -4.13 3.35
C PHE A 30 3.19 -2.69 3.77
N ILE A 31 2.40 -2.16 4.71
CA ILE A 31 2.58 -0.82 5.27
C ILE A 31 3.58 -0.91 6.42
N VAL A 32 4.73 -0.27 6.24
CA VAL A 32 5.81 -0.19 7.23
C VAL A 32 5.39 0.73 8.36
N ASN A 33 5.48 0.24 9.59
CA ASN A 33 5.37 1.12 10.75
C ASN A 33 6.71 1.85 10.98
N ARG A 34 6.66 3.17 11.18
CA ARG A 34 7.84 3.97 11.53
C ARG A 34 8.35 3.66 12.95
N GLU A 35 7.48 3.15 13.81
CA GLU A 35 7.83 2.70 15.16
C GLU A 35 8.31 1.25 15.17
N ILE A 36 9.32 0.97 16.00
CA ILE A 36 9.83 -0.39 16.23
C ILE A 36 8.92 -1.07 17.25
N GLY A 37 8.32 -2.20 16.88
CA GLY A 37 7.43 -2.95 17.76
C GLY A 37 6.93 -4.26 17.17
N GLU A 38 6.25 -5.08 17.98
CA GLU A 38 5.81 -6.43 17.60
C GLU A 38 4.83 -6.46 16.41
N GLY A 39 4.16 -5.35 16.11
CA GLY A 39 3.27 -5.20 14.96
C GLY A 39 3.96 -4.89 13.62
N ASN A 40 5.26 -4.59 13.60
CA ASN A 40 5.99 -4.24 12.38
C ASN A 40 6.65 -5.48 11.75
N ALA A 41 5.84 -6.47 11.37
CA ALA A 41 6.32 -7.72 10.79
C ALA A 41 5.34 -8.30 9.78
N PHE A 42 5.86 -8.99 8.77
CA PHE A 42 5.08 -9.80 7.85
C PHE A 42 5.66 -11.21 7.74
N ILE A 43 4.82 -12.15 7.32
CA ILE A 43 5.16 -13.55 7.17
C ILE A 43 5.23 -13.89 5.68
N LEU A 44 6.31 -14.56 5.29
CA LEU A 44 6.45 -15.21 4.00
C LEU A 44 6.29 -16.71 4.22
N GLY A 45 5.35 -17.34 3.52
CA GLY A 45 5.09 -18.78 3.63
C GLY A 45 5.42 -19.51 2.34
N CYS A 46 5.95 -20.72 2.45
CA CYS A 46 6.22 -21.58 1.30
C CYS A 46 5.76 -22.99 1.65
N ASP A 47 4.58 -23.34 1.12
CA ASP A 47 3.95 -24.62 1.35
C ASP A 47 4.30 -25.53 0.17
N TYR A 48 4.87 -26.70 0.44
CA TYR A 48 5.34 -27.65 -0.56
C TYR A 48 5.06 -29.08 -0.13
N ASP A 49 5.02 -29.96 -1.12
CA ASP A 49 4.86 -31.40 -0.94
C ASP A 49 6.17 -32.07 -1.32
N VAL A 50 6.71 -32.89 -0.41
CA VAL A 50 7.93 -33.69 -0.62
C VAL A 50 7.77 -35.04 0.07
N ASP A 51 8.03 -36.13 -0.64
CA ASP A 51 8.08 -37.46 -0.02
C ASP A 51 9.31 -37.57 0.88
N GLU A 52 9.15 -38.14 2.08
CA GLU A 52 10.25 -38.38 3.00
C GLU A 52 11.35 -39.26 2.37
N ALA A 53 10.98 -40.20 1.50
CA ALA A 53 11.92 -41.06 0.78
C ALA A 53 12.86 -40.26 -0.14
N ASP A 54 12.35 -39.15 -0.71
CA ASP A 54 13.04 -38.28 -1.67
C ASP A 54 13.62 -37.02 -1.04
N ALA A 55 13.43 -36.82 0.27
CA ALA A 55 13.91 -35.66 1.01
C ALA A 55 15.45 -35.64 1.24
N LYS A 56 16.20 -36.60 0.69
CA LYS A 56 17.66 -36.57 0.75
C LYS A 56 18.20 -35.34 0.02
N GLY A 57 19.12 -34.64 0.66
CA GLY A 57 19.66 -33.39 0.12
C GLY A 57 18.72 -32.20 0.22
N PHE A 58 17.69 -32.27 1.08
CA PHE A 58 16.74 -31.19 1.27
C PHE A 58 17.43 -29.86 1.64
N VAL A 59 17.11 -28.82 0.88
CA VAL A 59 17.49 -27.43 1.16
C VAL A 59 16.34 -26.52 0.76
N LEU A 60 15.92 -25.66 1.69
CA LEU A 60 15.00 -24.55 1.42
C LEU A 60 15.78 -23.24 1.39
N LYS A 61 15.49 -22.40 0.39
CA LYS A 61 16.08 -21.06 0.25
C LYS A 61 14.99 -20.04 -0.02
N TRP A 62 15.12 -18.87 0.60
CA TRP A 62 14.44 -17.67 0.14
C TRP A 62 15.43 -16.72 -0.51
N LYS A 63 14.99 -16.10 -1.59
CA LYS A 63 15.73 -15.05 -2.30
C LYS A 63 14.89 -13.78 -2.37
N HIS A 64 15.55 -12.64 -2.27
CA HIS A 64 15.02 -11.31 -2.60
C HIS A 64 15.76 -10.80 -3.82
N ASN A 65 15.04 -10.50 -4.90
CA ASN A 65 15.61 -10.08 -6.19
C ASN A 65 16.78 -10.99 -6.64
N ASP A 66 16.51 -12.30 -6.64
CA ASP A 66 17.46 -13.38 -6.99
C ASP A 66 18.67 -13.56 -6.06
N LEU A 67 18.85 -12.70 -5.06
CA LEU A 67 19.90 -12.82 -4.05
C LEU A 67 19.41 -13.64 -2.85
N PRO A 68 20.16 -14.63 -2.36
CA PRO A 68 19.76 -15.44 -1.21
C PRO A 68 19.71 -14.57 0.06
N ILE A 69 18.58 -14.64 0.76
CA ILE A 69 18.37 -13.94 2.05
C ILE A 69 18.24 -14.91 3.21
N TYR A 70 17.91 -16.16 2.93
CA TYR A 70 17.70 -17.20 3.92
C TYR A 70 17.96 -18.60 3.35
N GLN A 71 18.53 -19.49 4.15
CA GLN A 71 18.67 -20.92 3.82
C GLN A 71 18.41 -21.77 5.06
N TRP A 72 17.66 -22.86 4.88
CA TRP A 72 17.42 -23.83 5.93
C TRP A 72 17.60 -25.28 5.46
N ILE A 73 18.16 -26.10 6.36
CA ILE A 73 18.24 -27.56 6.24
C ILE A 73 17.79 -28.17 7.59
N PRO A 74 17.01 -29.27 7.61
CA PRO A 74 16.38 -29.80 8.83
C PRO A 74 17.32 -30.08 10.01
N THR A 75 18.58 -30.42 9.74
CA THR A 75 19.57 -30.76 10.79
C THR A 75 20.23 -29.54 11.45
N ARG A 76 19.94 -28.32 11.00
CA ARG A 76 20.59 -27.09 11.50
C ARG A 76 19.58 -25.97 11.65
N ASN A 77 19.93 -25.00 12.49
CA ASN A 77 19.20 -23.73 12.53
C ASN A 77 19.31 -23.01 11.17
N PRO A 78 18.29 -22.22 10.81
CA PRO A 78 18.34 -21.43 9.60
C PRO A 78 19.51 -20.44 9.57
N ILE A 79 20.01 -20.20 8.36
CA ILE A 79 21.07 -19.23 8.09
C ILE A 79 20.43 -18.02 7.41
N VAL A 80 20.56 -16.85 8.04
CA VAL A 80 20.14 -15.55 7.48
C VAL A 80 21.35 -14.86 6.87
N PHE A 81 21.25 -14.42 5.62
CA PHE A 81 22.33 -13.73 4.92
C PHE A 81 22.40 -12.25 5.30
N SER A 82 23.52 -11.60 4.99
CA SER A 82 23.84 -10.25 5.48
C SER A 82 22.79 -9.18 5.15
N SER A 83 22.14 -9.26 3.99
CA SER A 83 21.14 -8.29 3.54
C SER A 83 19.88 -8.24 4.42
N PHE A 84 19.58 -9.32 5.15
CA PHE A 84 18.40 -9.44 6.02
C PHE A 84 18.77 -9.78 7.47
N LYS A 85 20.05 -9.71 7.83
CA LYS A 85 20.54 -10.06 9.16
C LYS A 85 19.94 -9.12 10.21
N GLY A 86 19.32 -9.68 11.25
CA GLY A 86 18.61 -8.92 12.28
C GLY A 86 17.17 -8.53 11.92
N HIS A 87 16.74 -8.81 10.67
CA HIS A 87 15.38 -8.54 10.18
C HIS A 87 14.60 -9.82 9.87
N ILE A 88 15.15 -11.00 10.13
CA ILE A 88 14.44 -12.27 10.06
C ILE A 88 14.52 -12.95 11.43
N ASP A 89 13.36 -13.30 11.97
CA ASP A 89 13.27 -14.13 13.17
C ASP A 89 13.55 -15.59 12.81
N SER A 90 14.77 -16.05 13.08
CA SER A 90 15.20 -17.42 12.78
C SER A 90 14.55 -18.49 13.65
N ASN A 91 13.88 -18.10 14.74
CA ASN A 91 13.21 -19.02 15.66
C ASN A 91 11.72 -19.19 15.30
N TYR A 92 11.22 -18.38 14.37
CA TYR A 92 9.85 -18.50 13.88
C TYR A 92 9.62 -19.85 13.18
N SER A 93 8.45 -20.44 13.45
CA SER A 93 8.04 -21.75 12.98
C SER A 93 6.52 -21.82 12.96
N GLU A 94 5.93 -22.25 11.85
CA GLU A 94 4.47 -22.47 11.74
C GLU A 94 4.09 -23.96 11.81
N SER A 95 5.09 -24.85 11.79
CA SER A 95 4.91 -26.30 11.79
C SER A 95 5.91 -26.98 12.74
N ASP A 96 5.52 -28.12 13.30
CA ASP A 96 6.42 -29.02 14.02
C ASP A 96 6.96 -30.15 13.13
N ASP A 97 6.48 -30.26 11.89
CA ASP A 97 6.93 -31.25 10.93
C ASP A 97 8.41 -31.02 10.56
N ARG A 98 9.20 -32.10 10.57
CA ARG A 98 10.65 -32.06 10.39
C ARG A 98 11.07 -31.38 9.09
N LEU A 99 10.32 -31.57 8.01
CA LEU A 99 10.60 -31.00 6.70
C LEU A 99 9.97 -29.63 6.51
N HIS A 100 9.02 -29.19 7.36
CA HIS A 100 8.31 -27.91 7.17
C HIS A 100 8.56 -26.88 8.26
N LYS A 101 9.24 -27.25 9.35
CA LYS A 101 9.44 -26.42 10.56
C LYS A 101 9.79 -24.96 10.25
N HIS A 102 10.85 -24.74 9.49
CA HIS A 102 11.34 -23.40 9.15
C HIS A 102 11.13 -23.05 7.67
N SER A 103 9.98 -23.47 7.11
CA SER A 103 9.58 -23.12 5.74
C SER A 103 9.09 -21.68 5.60
N ALA A 104 8.45 -21.16 6.66
CA ALA A 104 7.95 -19.80 6.75
C ALA A 104 8.96 -18.86 7.43
N LEU A 105 9.01 -17.61 6.96
CA LEU A 105 9.90 -16.56 7.44
C LEU A 105 9.07 -15.43 8.02
N LYS A 106 9.39 -15.04 9.26
CA LYS A 106 8.89 -13.80 9.84
C LYS A 106 9.93 -12.70 9.63
N VAL A 107 9.62 -11.74 8.77
CA VAL A 107 10.44 -10.55 8.55
C VAL A 107 10.01 -9.49 9.56
N VAL A 108 10.95 -9.00 10.37
CA VAL A 108 10.71 -8.02 11.44
C VAL A 108 11.36 -6.69 11.10
N ASN A 109 10.68 -5.59 11.45
CA ASN A 109 11.11 -4.21 11.19
C ASN A 109 11.57 -4.03 9.73
N PRO A 110 10.70 -4.30 8.75
CA PRO A 110 11.07 -4.21 7.34
C PRO A 110 11.35 -2.75 6.92
N MET A 111 12.18 -2.60 5.90
CA MET A 111 12.57 -1.30 5.33
C MET A 111 12.00 -1.13 3.92
N ALA A 112 11.90 0.11 3.43
CA ALA A 112 11.37 0.41 2.10
C ALA A 112 12.07 -0.36 0.96
N ASN A 113 13.40 -0.54 1.08
CA ASN A 113 14.23 -1.27 0.12
C ASN A 113 14.00 -2.81 0.12
N TYR A 114 13.13 -3.33 0.98
CA TYR A 114 12.68 -4.73 0.94
C TYR A 114 11.57 -4.96 -0.09
N THR A 115 11.07 -3.90 -0.75
CA THR A 115 10.28 -4.05 -1.98
C THR A 115 10.99 -4.94 -2.99
N GLY A 116 10.28 -5.87 -3.63
CA GLY A 116 10.84 -6.70 -4.68
C GLY A 116 10.25 -8.09 -4.81
N ASN A 117 10.95 -8.92 -5.57
CA ASN A 117 10.55 -10.30 -5.85
C ASN A 117 11.10 -11.25 -4.78
N TYR A 118 10.18 -11.93 -4.10
CA TYR A 118 10.50 -12.97 -3.13
C TYR A 118 10.31 -14.34 -3.77
N THR A 119 11.38 -15.12 -3.79
CA THR A 119 11.39 -16.46 -4.38
C THR A 119 11.65 -17.50 -3.31
N CYS A 120 10.72 -18.44 -3.15
CA CYS A 120 10.98 -19.69 -2.44
C CYS A 120 11.56 -20.71 -3.42
N GLN A 121 12.66 -21.34 -3.03
CA GLN A 121 13.31 -22.43 -3.75
C GLN A 121 13.43 -23.62 -2.81
N VAL A 122 12.82 -24.74 -3.17
CA VAL A 122 12.95 -26.02 -2.44
C VAL A 122 13.72 -26.98 -3.32
N GLN A 123 14.72 -27.64 -2.77
CA GLN A 123 15.63 -28.52 -3.50
C GLN A 123 15.84 -29.81 -2.73
N THR A 124 15.91 -30.94 -3.43
CA THR A 124 16.43 -32.23 -2.95
C THR A 124 17.52 -32.73 -3.91
N PHE A 125 18.04 -33.94 -3.73
CA PHE A 125 18.92 -34.55 -4.73
C PHE A 125 18.20 -34.94 -6.02
N HIS A 126 16.87 -35.10 -5.97
CA HIS A 126 16.06 -35.61 -7.08
C HIS A 126 15.21 -34.53 -7.75
N GLY A 127 15.03 -33.37 -7.13
CA GLY A 127 14.18 -32.31 -7.68
C GLY A 127 14.52 -30.92 -7.16
N LEU A 128 13.99 -29.93 -7.88
CA LEU A 128 14.07 -28.52 -7.56
C LEU A 128 12.74 -27.89 -8.00
N ASP A 129 12.11 -27.14 -7.11
CA ASP A 129 10.97 -26.30 -7.48
C ASP A 129 11.13 -24.89 -6.92
N THR A 130 10.58 -23.92 -7.65
CA THR A 130 10.69 -22.49 -7.35
C THR A 130 9.39 -21.78 -7.63
N LYS A 131 8.96 -20.93 -6.70
CA LYS A 131 7.88 -19.96 -6.93
C LYS A 131 8.30 -18.57 -6.49
N THR A 132 7.83 -17.57 -7.22
CA THR A 132 8.15 -16.16 -6.99
C THR A 132 6.87 -15.34 -6.92
N ALA A 133 6.84 -14.38 -6.00
CA ALA A 133 5.79 -13.36 -5.91
C ALA A 133 6.42 -12.01 -5.54
N HIS A 134 5.77 -10.92 -5.95
CA HIS A 134 6.22 -9.57 -5.70
C HIS A 134 5.57 -9.00 -4.43
N LEU A 135 6.34 -8.26 -3.63
CA LEU A 135 5.89 -7.53 -2.46
C LEU A 135 6.28 -6.05 -2.59
N GLN A 136 5.30 -5.15 -2.45
CA GLN A 136 5.50 -3.71 -2.38
C GLN A 136 5.52 -3.21 -0.93
N LEU A 137 6.61 -2.58 -0.49
CA LEU A 137 6.66 -1.93 0.82
C LEU A 137 6.14 -0.50 0.68
N ILE A 138 5.30 -0.09 1.62
CA ILE A 138 4.71 1.25 1.69
C ILE A 138 5.19 1.92 2.96
N VAL A 139 5.85 3.06 2.85
CA VAL A 139 6.11 3.94 4.00
C VAL A 139 5.04 5.03 3.95
N PRO A 140 4.12 5.09 4.91
CA PRO A 140 3.06 6.09 4.92
C PRO A 140 3.65 7.49 5.11
N GLU A 141 2.91 8.47 4.61
CA GLU A 141 3.15 9.89 4.73
C GLU A 141 3.24 10.36 6.20
N THR A 142 4.01 11.42 6.45
CA THR A 142 3.98 12.16 7.73
C THR A 142 3.23 13.47 7.64
N ASP A 143 3.06 13.99 6.43
CA ASP A 143 2.26 15.19 6.17
C ASP A 143 1.28 14.90 5.05
N PHE A 144 0.02 15.29 5.28
CA PHE A 144 -1.04 15.25 4.28
C PHE A 144 -1.94 16.45 4.49
N SER A 145 -1.78 17.46 3.63
CA SER A 145 -2.50 18.73 3.76
C SER A 145 -3.16 19.15 2.45
N LEU A 146 -4.41 19.57 2.55
CA LEU A 146 -5.17 20.20 1.47
C LEU A 146 -5.50 21.62 1.90
N GLY A 147 -5.22 22.59 1.03
CA GLY A 147 -5.41 24.01 1.34
C GLY A 147 -5.58 24.86 0.10
N TYR A 148 -5.87 26.14 0.33
CA TYR A 148 -5.96 27.13 -0.73
C TYR A 148 -5.42 28.49 -0.29
N GLN A 149 -4.94 29.27 -1.24
CA GLN A 149 -4.43 30.62 -1.06
C GLN A 149 -5.06 31.55 -2.10
N ARG A 150 -5.65 32.67 -1.64
CA ARG A 150 -6.12 33.74 -2.53
C ARG A 150 -4.95 34.65 -2.87
N GLU A 151 -4.62 34.73 -4.15
CA GLU A 151 -3.55 35.55 -4.66
C GLU A 151 -4.00 37.00 -4.85
N THR A 152 -3.02 37.92 -4.86
CA THR A 152 -3.27 39.36 -5.03
C THR A 152 -3.88 39.71 -6.39
N ASN A 153 -3.69 38.86 -7.40
CA ASN A 153 -4.31 38.98 -8.72
C ASN A 153 -5.78 38.51 -8.76
N GLY A 154 -6.34 38.08 -7.63
CA GLY A 154 -7.72 37.60 -7.50
C GLY A 154 -7.92 36.12 -7.84
N SER A 155 -6.88 35.40 -8.27
CA SER A 155 -6.93 33.94 -8.44
C SER A 155 -6.84 33.22 -7.10
N THR A 156 -7.37 32.00 -7.00
CA THR A 156 -7.13 31.12 -5.85
C THR A 156 -6.33 29.91 -6.31
N LEU A 157 -5.19 29.71 -5.67
CA LEU A 157 -4.35 28.53 -5.79
C LEU A 157 -4.80 27.49 -4.77
N VAL A 158 -5.23 26.33 -5.24
CA VAL A 158 -5.47 25.14 -4.42
C VAL A 158 -4.23 24.28 -4.46
N PHE A 159 -3.87 23.70 -3.33
CA PHE A 159 -2.72 22.82 -3.23
C PHE A 159 -3.02 21.61 -2.34
N CYS A 160 -2.47 20.47 -2.72
CA CYS A 160 -2.40 19.27 -1.89
C CYS A 160 -0.94 18.85 -1.74
N ASN A 161 -0.49 18.71 -0.50
CA ASN A 161 0.86 18.27 -0.17
C ASN A 161 0.81 16.89 0.49
N VAL A 162 1.70 16.01 0.07
CA VAL A 162 1.92 14.68 0.64
C VAL A 162 3.42 14.54 0.90
N GLY A 163 3.80 14.38 2.17
CA GLY A 163 5.19 14.42 2.61
C GLY A 163 5.72 13.07 3.08
N GLU A 164 6.97 12.80 2.74
CA GLU A 164 7.77 11.66 3.20
C GLU A 164 7.14 10.27 2.98
N ILE A 165 6.52 10.05 1.82
CA ILE A 165 5.84 8.80 1.46
C ILE A 165 6.70 7.95 0.51
N TYR A 166 6.57 6.63 0.56
CA TYR A 166 7.22 5.71 -0.39
C TYR A 166 6.31 4.54 -0.74
N PRO A 167 6.26 4.06 -2.00
CA PRO A 167 6.93 4.59 -3.20
C PRO A 167 6.28 5.89 -3.69
N LEU A 168 6.61 6.34 -4.91
CA LEU A 168 5.99 7.51 -5.53
C LEU A 168 4.46 7.30 -5.60
N PRO A 169 3.64 8.17 -4.99
CA PRO A 169 2.19 8.06 -5.03
C PRO A 169 1.59 8.79 -6.24
N ASP A 170 0.39 8.36 -6.63
CA ASP A 170 -0.49 9.12 -7.50
C ASP A 170 -1.35 10.06 -6.66
N VAL A 171 -1.20 11.38 -6.87
CA VAL A 171 -1.96 12.42 -6.16
C VAL A 171 -2.94 13.10 -7.12
N SER A 172 -4.22 13.14 -6.74
CA SER A 172 -5.30 13.69 -7.57
C SER A 172 -6.11 14.72 -6.81
N LEU A 173 -6.39 15.86 -7.46
CA LEU A 173 -7.36 16.84 -6.97
C LEU A 173 -8.73 16.59 -7.62
N LEU A 174 -9.80 16.69 -6.84
CA LEU A 174 -11.17 16.65 -7.31
C LEU A 174 -11.91 17.92 -6.85
N ILE A 175 -12.77 18.45 -7.72
CA ILE A 175 -13.67 19.57 -7.41
C ILE A 175 -15.09 19.11 -7.70
N ASP A 176 -15.98 19.20 -6.71
CA ASP A 176 -17.35 18.68 -6.78
C ASP A 176 -17.39 17.23 -7.32
N ALA A 177 -16.50 16.37 -6.80
CA ALA A 177 -16.28 14.98 -7.21
C ALA A 177 -15.80 14.77 -8.66
N GLN A 178 -15.38 15.82 -9.37
CA GLN A 178 -14.79 15.73 -10.71
C GLN A 178 -13.27 15.88 -10.63
N LYS A 179 -12.54 14.91 -11.20
CA LYS A 179 -11.08 14.94 -11.25
C LYS A 179 -10.58 16.10 -12.12
N VAL A 180 -9.67 16.88 -11.56
CA VAL A 180 -9.01 18.00 -12.25
C VAL A 180 -7.83 17.48 -13.05
N THR A 181 -7.72 17.90 -14.32
CA THR A 181 -6.64 17.46 -15.23
C THR A 181 -5.56 18.51 -15.44
N ASP A 182 -5.89 19.80 -15.36
CA ASP A 182 -4.95 20.91 -15.52
C ASP A 182 -4.27 21.23 -14.19
N VAL A 183 -3.37 20.35 -13.75
CA VAL A 183 -2.66 20.47 -12.47
C VAL A 183 -1.15 20.62 -12.70
N VAL A 184 -0.51 21.38 -11.83
CA VAL A 184 0.95 21.45 -11.73
C VAL A 184 1.38 20.49 -10.64
N VAL A 185 2.19 19.49 -11.00
CA VAL A 185 2.72 18.50 -10.06
C VAL A 185 4.20 18.80 -9.83
N ASN A 186 4.60 18.87 -8.57
CA ASN A 186 5.99 18.94 -8.15
C ASN A 186 6.32 17.71 -7.30
N GLU A 187 7.29 16.92 -7.75
CA GLU A 187 7.76 15.70 -7.11
C GLU A 187 9.21 15.88 -6.70
N GLN A 188 9.51 15.66 -5.43
CA GLN A 188 10.86 15.75 -4.89
C GLN A 188 11.21 14.48 -4.13
N ILE A 189 12.44 14.01 -4.28
CA ILE A 189 12.98 12.85 -3.57
C ILE A 189 13.92 13.35 -2.49
N GLN A 190 13.76 12.88 -1.26
CA GLN A 190 14.71 13.15 -0.18
C GLN A 190 15.99 12.34 -0.37
N ASP A 191 17.14 13.02 -0.41
CA ASP A 191 18.44 12.39 -0.71
C ASP A 191 18.82 11.25 0.27
N TYR A 192 18.46 11.37 1.56
CA TYR A 192 18.88 10.42 2.59
C TYR A 192 17.96 9.21 2.74
N THR A 193 16.66 9.40 2.58
CA THR A 193 15.65 8.35 2.81
C THR A 193 15.13 7.75 1.52
N GLY A 194 15.19 8.48 0.40
CA GLY A 194 14.55 8.12 -0.85
C GLY A 194 13.03 8.30 -0.83
N TYR A 195 12.47 8.97 0.19
CA TYR A 195 11.03 9.21 0.28
C TYR A 195 10.61 10.40 -0.58
N TYR A 196 9.38 10.36 -1.06
CA TYR A 196 8.81 11.36 -1.95
C TYR A 196 8.07 12.43 -1.16
N ASN A 197 8.23 13.67 -1.60
CA ASN A 197 7.35 14.78 -1.29
C ASN A 197 6.65 15.17 -2.59
N VAL A 198 5.32 15.14 -2.60
CA VAL A 198 4.51 15.45 -3.78
C VAL A 198 3.58 16.61 -3.46
N THR A 199 3.62 17.64 -4.29
CA THR A 199 2.73 18.79 -4.22
C THR A 199 1.98 18.92 -5.53
N VAL A 200 0.65 18.85 -5.47
CA VAL A 200 -0.25 19.10 -6.62
C VAL A 200 -0.92 20.44 -6.43
N GLN A 201 -0.85 21.29 -7.45
CA GLN A 201 -1.42 22.64 -7.44
C GLN A 201 -2.38 22.86 -8.60
N HIS A 202 -3.43 23.63 -8.36
CA HIS A 202 -4.41 24.01 -9.37
C HIS A 202 -4.94 25.42 -9.12
N ILE A 203 -5.12 26.21 -10.16
CA ILE A 203 -5.77 27.52 -10.06
C ILE A 203 -7.27 27.34 -10.32
N LEU A 204 -8.11 27.65 -9.33
CA LEU A 204 -9.55 27.45 -9.46
C LEU A 204 -10.14 28.31 -10.62
N PRO A 205 -11.02 27.75 -11.47
CA PRO A 205 -11.61 28.47 -12.58
C PRO A 205 -12.73 29.45 -12.15
N ASP A 206 -13.59 29.06 -11.20
CA ASP A 206 -14.67 29.89 -10.68
C ASP A 206 -14.49 30.16 -9.18
N GLN A 207 -14.03 31.36 -8.86
CA GLN A 207 -13.74 31.81 -7.50
C GLN A 207 -14.98 32.25 -6.72
N ASN A 208 -16.14 32.35 -7.37
CA ASN A 208 -17.36 32.92 -6.80
C ASN A 208 -18.37 31.83 -6.39
N LYS A 209 -18.14 30.59 -6.81
CA LYS A 209 -19.00 29.45 -6.50
C LYS A 209 -18.51 28.70 -5.27
N ASP A 210 -19.43 28.35 -4.39
CA ASP A 210 -19.17 27.38 -3.32
C ASP A 210 -18.95 25.98 -3.96
N MET A 211 -17.91 25.27 -3.52
CA MET A 211 -17.54 23.95 -4.04
C MET A 211 -16.91 23.08 -2.96
N VAL A 212 -16.82 21.78 -3.20
CA VAL A 212 -16.05 20.85 -2.37
C VAL A 212 -14.78 20.46 -3.10
N ILE A 213 -13.65 20.63 -2.43
CA ILE A 213 -12.34 20.27 -2.97
C ILE A 213 -11.86 19.04 -2.22
N GLU A 214 -11.41 18.04 -2.94
CA GLU A 214 -10.89 16.79 -2.40
C GLU A 214 -9.49 16.53 -2.94
N CYS A 215 -8.66 15.90 -2.12
CA CYS A 215 -7.39 15.34 -2.54
C CYS A 215 -7.38 13.85 -2.24
N GLU A 216 -7.03 13.05 -3.24
CA GLU A 216 -6.90 11.60 -3.18
C GLU A 216 -5.45 11.20 -3.45
N VAL A 217 -4.91 10.32 -2.62
CA VAL A 217 -3.56 9.76 -2.76
C VAL A 217 -3.68 8.25 -2.88
N THR A 218 -3.04 7.66 -3.87
CA THR A 218 -2.99 6.20 -4.04
C THR A 218 -1.57 5.74 -4.34
N ILE A 219 -1.25 4.48 -4.06
CA ILE A 219 0.01 3.87 -4.48
C ILE A 219 -0.26 2.84 -5.59
N PRO A 220 0.37 2.98 -6.76
CA PRO A 220 0.17 2.05 -7.88
C PRO A 220 0.34 0.59 -7.49
N ALA A 221 -0.53 -0.27 -8.04
CA ALA A 221 -0.54 -1.72 -7.80
C ALA A 221 -0.77 -2.14 -6.34
N THR A 222 -1.32 -1.26 -5.51
CA THR A 222 -1.70 -1.56 -4.12
C THR A 222 -3.13 -1.08 -3.84
N ASP A 223 -3.67 -1.46 -2.69
CA ASP A 223 -4.95 -1.02 -2.15
C ASP A 223 -4.83 0.21 -1.24
N TYR A 224 -3.64 0.80 -1.13
CA TYR A 224 -3.40 1.96 -0.29
C TYR A 224 -4.07 3.21 -0.86
N LYS A 225 -4.88 3.87 -0.04
CA LYS A 225 -5.64 5.07 -0.38
C LYS A 225 -5.76 6.02 0.81
N LEU A 226 -5.50 7.30 0.57
CA LEU A 226 -5.82 8.40 1.48
C LEU A 226 -6.74 9.38 0.78
N GLN A 227 -7.61 10.03 1.55
CA GLN A 227 -8.49 11.06 1.03
C GLN A 227 -8.74 12.13 2.09
N THR A 228 -8.76 13.38 1.67
CA THR A 228 -9.18 14.51 2.51
C THR A 228 -10.01 15.48 1.68
N SER A 229 -10.85 16.28 2.33
CA SER A 229 -11.76 17.20 1.67
C SER A 229 -11.93 18.48 2.47
N MET A 230 -12.14 19.59 1.77
CA MET A 230 -12.48 20.87 2.38
C MET A 230 -13.57 21.60 1.59
N PRO A 231 -14.47 22.33 2.27
CA PRO A 231 -15.37 23.26 1.60
C PRO A 231 -14.60 24.50 1.15
N TYR A 232 -14.86 24.96 -0.06
CA TYR A 232 -14.45 26.27 -0.55
C TYR A 232 -15.66 27.19 -0.60
N LEU A 233 -15.55 28.35 0.04
CA LEU A 233 -16.55 29.39 -0.01
C LEU A 233 -16.17 30.42 -1.07
N GLY A 234 -17.03 30.55 -2.07
CA GLY A 234 -16.86 31.50 -3.14
C GLY A 234 -16.88 32.93 -2.63
N ALA A 235 -16.11 33.80 -3.27
CA ALA A 235 -16.02 35.22 -2.97
C ALA A 235 -17.24 36.03 -3.47
N ALA A 236 -18.30 35.37 -3.96
CA ALA A 236 -19.52 36.03 -4.36
C ALA A 236 -20.03 36.95 -3.25
N PHE A 237 -20.40 38.18 -3.62
CA PHE A 237 -21.05 39.13 -2.73
C PHE A 237 -22.30 38.47 -2.15
N ARG A 238 -22.23 38.01 -0.91
CA ARG A 238 -23.40 37.56 -0.16
C ARG A 238 -24.15 38.83 0.23
N ALA A 239 -25.05 39.29 -0.65
CA ALA A 239 -26.02 40.31 -0.28
C ALA A 239 -26.83 39.73 0.87
N ASP A 240 -26.48 40.13 2.09
CA ASP A 240 -27.19 39.70 3.28
C ASP A 240 -28.66 40.14 3.11
N ALA A 241 -29.59 39.19 3.08
CA ALA A 241 -31.01 39.49 2.91
C ALA A 241 -31.53 40.42 4.01
N ALA A 242 -30.86 40.42 5.17
CA ALA A 242 -31.09 41.39 6.24
C ALA A 242 -30.78 42.84 5.83
N MET A 243 -29.76 43.07 4.99
CA MET A 243 -29.39 44.40 4.49
C MET A 243 -30.41 44.94 3.48
N LEU A 244 -31.02 44.07 2.67
CA LEU A 244 -32.14 44.46 1.78
C LEU A 244 -33.41 44.83 2.58
N GLN A 245 -33.71 44.12 3.67
CA GLN A 245 -34.87 44.44 4.52
C GLN A 245 -34.74 45.81 5.21
N VAL A 246 -33.54 46.21 5.63
CA VAL A 246 -33.31 47.55 6.21
C VAL A 246 -33.51 48.66 5.18
N PHE A 247 -33.08 48.46 3.93
CA PHE A 247 -33.30 49.42 2.85
C PHE A 247 -34.78 49.54 2.45
N VAL A 248 -35.54 48.44 2.44
CA VAL A 248 -36.98 48.49 2.11
C VAL A 248 -37.80 49.14 3.25
N CYS A 249 -37.48 48.87 4.52
CA CYS A 249 -38.17 49.47 5.67
C CYS A 249 -37.89 50.98 5.85
N THR A 250 -36.70 51.45 5.46
CA THR A 250 -36.36 52.89 5.52
C THR A 250 -37.01 53.70 4.41
N VAL A 251 -37.20 53.12 3.22
CA VAL A 251 -37.89 53.80 2.11
C VAL A 251 -39.40 53.88 2.36
N THR A 252 -40.03 52.84 2.90
CA THR A 252 -41.48 52.85 3.18
C THR A 252 -41.84 53.83 4.29
N THR A 253 -41.03 53.95 5.34
CA THR A 253 -41.24 54.94 6.41
C THR A 253 -41.07 56.39 5.94
N ALA A 254 -40.09 56.67 5.07
CA ALA A 254 -39.88 58.01 4.51
C ALA A 254 -41.02 58.46 3.58
N VAL A 255 -41.61 57.54 2.80
CA VAL A 255 -42.74 57.84 1.91
C VAL A 255 -44.03 58.06 2.71
N LEU A 256 -44.31 57.22 3.73
CA LEU A 256 -45.46 57.40 4.62
C LEU A 256 -45.39 58.72 5.40
N ALA A 257 -44.20 59.10 5.89
CA ALA A 257 -44.01 60.38 6.59
C ALA A 257 -44.27 61.59 5.68
N ARG A 258 -43.89 61.53 4.40
CA ARG A 258 -44.19 62.60 3.44
C ARG A 258 -45.67 62.69 3.10
N VAL A 259 -46.37 61.57 2.95
CA VAL A 259 -47.81 61.56 2.63
C VAL A 259 -48.66 62.10 3.80
N LEU A 260 -48.29 61.80 5.05
CA LEU A 260 -48.98 62.30 6.24
C LEU A 260 -48.75 63.80 6.52
N SER A 261 -47.70 64.41 5.96
CA SER A 261 -47.44 65.86 6.06
C SER A 261 -48.15 66.72 5.00
N MET A 262 -48.87 66.09 4.06
CA MET A 262 -49.58 66.78 2.96
C MET A 262 -51.11 66.78 3.11
N PHE A 263 -51.64 66.36 4.27
CA PHE A 263 -53.06 66.45 4.64
C PHE A 263 -53.26 67.36 5.85
#